data_AF-A0A963SHL6-F1
#
_entry.id   AF-A0A963SHL6-F1
#
_cell.length_a   1.000
_cell.length_b   1.000
_cell.length_c   1.000
_cell.angle_alpha   90.00
_cell.angle_beta   90.00
_cell.angle_gamma   90.00
#
_symmetry.space_group_name_H-M   'P 1'
#
loop_
_entity.id
_entity.type
_entity.pdbx_description
1 polymer ?
#
loop_
_entity_poly.entity_id
_entity_poly.type
_entity_poly.pdbx_seq_one_letter_code
_entity_poly.pdbx_strand_id
1 'polypeptide(L)'
;PSVDRLAGPNPTPEQLQAVRERGTPSLLNMDPPQHGLHRGAVSEAVSPANLAVLEELVRERIGKILDDLPIGEEFDWVDKVSIELTAMTLATLFNYPQERRRELTFWSDVMTTDPGPGQVVETREEKDAAQRDFLAMIGRLYEERGAAEPAMDFMSLMAHSPQSKDFTPAEIYGDGVILL
;
A
#
# COMPACT_ATOMS: atom_id res chain seq x y z
N PRO A 1 12.90 -3.90 -5.59
CA PRO A 1 13.71 -4.94 -6.29
C PRO A 1 13.47 -4.87 -7.80
N SER A 2 14.48 -5.03 -8.65
CA SER A 2 14.23 -4.99 -10.12
C SER A 2 13.25 -6.09 -10.53
N VAL A 3 12.18 -5.71 -11.25
CA VAL A 3 11.20 -6.65 -11.83
C VAL A 3 11.86 -7.68 -12.73
N ASP A 4 13.03 -7.37 -13.29
CA ASP A 4 13.82 -8.30 -14.12
C ASP A 4 14.13 -9.63 -13.41
N ARG A 5 14.22 -9.63 -12.06
CA ARG A 5 14.45 -10.86 -11.29
C ARG A 5 13.28 -11.85 -11.38
N LEU A 6 12.08 -11.38 -11.72
CA LEU A 6 10.90 -12.21 -11.92
C LEU A 6 10.94 -12.98 -13.25
N ALA A 7 11.86 -12.67 -14.15
CA ALA A 7 12.02 -13.36 -15.42
C ALA A 7 12.71 -14.73 -15.30
N GLY A 8 13.19 -15.10 -14.11
CA GLY A 8 13.89 -16.35 -13.86
C GLY A 8 15.34 -16.34 -14.40
N PRO A 9 16.02 -17.51 -14.40
CA PRO A 9 17.41 -17.60 -14.86
C PRO A 9 17.51 -17.50 -16.39
N ASN A 10 18.46 -16.68 -16.87
CA ASN A 10 18.78 -16.48 -18.30
C ASN A 10 17.57 -16.14 -19.20
N PRO A 11 16.81 -15.07 -18.90
CA PRO A 11 15.65 -14.70 -19.69
C PRO A 11 16.06 -14.17 -21.07
N THR A 12 15.25 -14.43 -22.09
CA THR A 12 15.39 -13.79 -23.39
C THR A 12 15.04 -12.28 -23.28
N PRO A 13 15.49 -11.44 -24.23
CA PRO A 13 15.08 -10.03 -24.27
C PRO A 13 13.56 -9.84 -24.30
N GLU A 14 12.84 -10.69 -25.03
CA GLU A 14 11.37 -10.70 -25.08
C GLU A 14 10.76 -11.04 -23.72
N GLN A 15 11.32 -12.02 -22.99
CA GLN A 15 10.85 -12.37 -21.64
C GLN A 15 11.10 -11.24 -20.64
N LEU A 16 12.26 -10.59 -20.70
CA LEU A 16 12.56 -9.42 -19.88
C LEU A 16 11.60 -8.27 -20.17
N GLN A 17 11.34 -8.00 -21.46
CA GLN A 17 10.38 -6.98 -21.86
C GLN A 17 8.98 -7.30 -21.35
N ALA A 18 8.50 -8.53 -21.54
CA ALA A 18 7.19 -8.95 -21.06
C ALA A 18 7.05 -8.83 -19.53
N VAL A 19 8.11 -9.12 -18.77
CA VAL A 19 8.13 -8.96 -17.31
C VAL A 19 8.12 -7.48 -16.91
N ARG A 20 8.83 -6.62 -17.63
CA ARG A 20 8.81 -5.17 -17.39
C ARG A 20 7.45 -4.55 -17.71
N GLU A 21 6.84 -4.98 -18.81
CA GLU A 21 5.50 -4.53 -19.22
C GLU A 21 4.42 -5.01 -18.23
N ARG A 22 4.52 -6.26 -17.75
CA ARG A 22 3.60 -6.78 -16.73
C ARG A 22 3.82 -6.14 -15.37
N GLY A 23 5.07 -5.86 -15.00
CA GLY A 23 5.45 -5.38 -13.68
C GLY A 23 5.40 -6.46 -12.60
N THR A 24 5.44 -6.03 -11.33
CA THR A 24 5.26 -6.90 -10.16
C THR A 24 3.83 -7.45 -10.15
N PRO A 25 3.63 -8.77 -9.98
CA PRO A 25 2.29 -9.36 -9.90
C PRO A 25 1.48 -8.77 -8.74
N SER A 26 0.24 -8.38 -9.01
CA SER A 26 -0.69 -7.77 -8.05
C SER A 26 -2.15 -7.99 -8.49
N LEU A 27 -3.08 -7.66 -7.61
CA LEU A 27 -4.52 -7.73 -7.82
C LEU A 27 -5.04 -6.90 -9.01
N LEU A 28 -4.26 -5.96 -9.58
CA LEU A 28 -4.69 -5.16 -10.74
C LEU A 28 -4.11 -5.64 -12.09
N ASN A 29 -3.05 -6.44 -12.10
CA ASN A 29 -2.33 -6.81 -13.34
C ASN A 29 -2.23 -8.33 -13.55
N MET A 30 -3.24 -9.05 -13.06
CA MET A 30 -3.43 -10.50 -13.25
C MET A 30 -4.73 -10.79 -13.99
N ASP A 31 -4.75 -11.93 -14.69
CA ASP A 31 -5.97 -12.48 -15.28
C ASP A 31 -6.70 -13.43 -14.30
N PRO A 32 -7.98 -13.78 -14.56
CA PRO A 32 -8.64 -14.88 -13.87
C PRO A 32 -7.95 -16.24 -14.11
N PRO A 33 -7.90 -17.14 -13.11
CA PRO A 33 -8.54 -17.02 -11.79
C PRO A 33 -7.74 -16.22 -10.76
N GLN A 34 -6.46 -15.92 -11.00
CA GLN A 34 -5.56 -15.31 -10.02
C GLN A 34 -6.10 -13.98 -9.51
N HIS A 35 -6.51 -13.07 -10.40
CA HIS A 35 -7.14 -11.80 -10.02
C HIS A 35 -8.26 -11.95 -8.97
N GLY A 36 -9.09 -12.99 -9.10
CA GLY A 36 -10.19 -13.26 -8.17
C GLY A 36 -9.72 -13.66 -6.77
N LEU A 37 -8.62 -14.41 -6.68
CA LEU A 37 -8.01 -14.84 -5.40
C LEU A 37 -7.37 -13.65 -4.68
N HIS A 38 -6.63 -12.81 -5.39
CA HIS A 38 -6.00 -11.62 -4.81
C HIS A 38 -7.04 -10.61 -4.31
N ARG A 39 -8.03 -10.29 -5.16
CA ARG A 39 -9.13 -9.40 -4.77
C ARG A 39 -9.94 -9.95 -3.60
N GLY A 40 -10.23 -11.25 -3.63
CA GLY A 40 -11.01 -11.91 -2.58
C GLY A 40 -10.29 -11.94 -1.22
N ALA A 41 -8.96 -11.99 -1.21
CA ALA A 41 -8.15 -11.99 0.02
C ALA A 41 -8.21 -10.67 0.81
N VAL A 42 -8.61 -9.55 0.19
CA VAL A 42 -8.58 -8.22 0.82
C VAL A 42 -9.91 -7.46 0.78
N SER A 43 -10.84 -7.87 -0.09
CA SER A 43 -12.08 -7.11 -0.34
C SER A 43 -12.97 -6.91 0.89
N GLU A 44 -12.87 -7.78 1.91
CA GLU A 44 -13.70 -7.68 3.11
C GLU A 44 -13.40 -6.43 3.96
N ALA A 45 -12.17 -5.91 3.88
CA ALA A 45 -11.77 -4.65 4.54
C ALA A 45 -12.55 -3.44 4.00
N VAL A 46 -13.13 -3.56 2.81
CA VAL A 46 -13.97 -2.51 2.20
C VAL A 46 -15.40 -3.00 1.99
N SER A 47 -15.82 -4.00 2.75
CA SER A 47 -17.22 -4.45 2.79
C SER A 47 -18.13 -3.35 3.37
N PRO A 48 -19.44 -3.35 3.05
CA PRO A 48 -20.37 -2.36 3.61
C PRO A 48 -20.36 -2.27 5.14
N ALA A 49 -20.20 -3.41 5.82
CA ALA A 49 -20.12 -3.45 7.27
C ALA A 49 -18.86 -2.75 7.80
N ASN A 50 -17.69 -2.99 7.18
CA ASN A 50 -16.46 -2.33 7.61
C ASN A 50 -16.43 -0.85 7.21
N LEU A 51 -17.02 -0.49 6.06
CA LEU A 51 -17.18 0.90 5.64
C LEU A 51 -18.03 1.72 6.61
N ALA A 52 -19.07 1.13 7.22
CA ALA A 52 -19.86 1.81 8.26
C ALA A 52 -19.01 2.16 9.49
N VAL A 53 -18.10 1.27 9.91
CA VAL A 53 -17.16 1.54 11.01
C VAL A 53 -16.15 2.61 10.61
N LEU A 54 -15.60 2.53 9.40
CA LEU A 54 -14.68 3.55 8.87
C LEU A 54 -15.35 4.91 8.73
N GLU A 55 -16.64 4.97 8.38
CA GLU A 55 -17.39 6.22 8.25
C GLU A 55 -17.37 7.01 9.57
N GLU A 56 -17.66 6.36 10.70
CA GLU A 56 -17.65 7.01 12.01
C GLU A 56 -16.26 7.58 12.35
N LEU A 57 -15.21 6.78 12.14
CA LEU A 57 -13.83 7.20 12.36
C LEU A 57 -13.38 8.35 11.44
N VAL A 58 -13.70 8.26 10.15
CA VAL A 58 -13.38 9.29 9.17
C VAL A 58 -14.10 10.60 9.52
N ARG A 59 -15.37 10.52 9.94
CA ARG A 59 -16.17 11.68 10.35
C ARG A 59 -15.59 12.38 11.59
N GLU A 60 -15.18 11.62 12.60
CA GLU A 60 -14.50 12.16 13.78
C GLU A 60 -13.21 12.87 13.38
N ARG A 61 -12.36 12.21 12.59
CA ARG A 61 -11.05 12.73 12.19
C ARG A 61 -11.15 14.00 11.34
N ILE A 62 -12.02 14.02 10.34
CA ILE A 62 -12.20 15.22 9.53
C ILE A 62 -12.77 16.37 10.36
N GLY A 63 -13.69 16.09 11.30
CA GLY A 63 -14.19 17.11 12.23
C GLY A 63 -13.05 17.76 13.01
N LYS A 64 -12.20 16.94 13.62
CA LYS A 64 -11.02 17.42 14.35
C LYS A 64 -10.03 18.19 13.47
N ILE A 65 -9.72 17.66 12.28
CA ILE A 65 -8.83 18.35 11.33
C ILE A 65 -9.36 19.75 11.04
N LEU A 66 -10.65 19.87 10.72
CA LEU A 66 -11.28 21.15 10.38
C LEU A 66 -11.36 22.10 11.57
N ASP A 67 -11.64 21.60 12.77
CA ASP A 67 -11.68 22.39 14.00
C ASP A 67 -10.30 22.99 14.36
N ASP A 68 -9.21 22.33 13.97
CA ASP A 68 -7.83 22.75 14.24
C ASP A 68 -7.24 23.69 13.16
N LEU A 69 -7.98 24.01 12.09
CA LEU A 69 -7.50 24.89 11.01
C LEU A 69 -7.48 26.37 11.44
N PRO A 70 -6.47 27.15 11.01
CA PRO A 70 -6.42 28.57 11.34
C PRO A 70 -7.51 29.36 10.59
N ILE A 71 -8.10 30.34 11.26
CA ILE A 71 -9.14 31.21 10.69
C ILE A 71 -8.55 32.56 10.33
N GLY A 72 -8.66 32.94 9.05
CA GLY A 72 -8.14 34.22 8.54
C GLY A 72 -6.64 34.22 8.24
N GLU A 73 -5.99 33.06 8.29
CA GLU A 73 -4.58 32.87 7.93
C GLU A 73 -4.46 31.89 6.76
N GLU A 74 -3.43 32.07 5.93
CA GLU A 74 -3.11 31.15 4.85
C GLU A 74 -2.51 29.85 5.41
N PHE A 75 -2.91 28.72 4.84
CA PHE A 75 -2.31 27.42 5.15
C PHE A 75 -2.37 26.49 3.93
N ASP A 76 -1.54 25.46 3.95
CA ASP A 76 -1.56 24.41 2.93
C ASP A 76 -2.69 23.40 3.20
N TRP A 77 -3.73 23.46 2.37
CA TRP A 77 -4.87 22.53 2.41
C TRP A 77 -4.47 21.09 2.07
N VAL A 78 -3.54 20.92 1.13
CA VAL A 78 -3.12 19.58 0.69
C VAL A 78 -2.46 18.88 1.87
N ASP A 79 -1.52 19.53 2.54
CA ASP A 79 -0.86 18.96 3.70
C ASP A 79 -1.81 18.77 4.90
N LYS A 80 -2.51 19.84 5.32
CA LYS A 80 -3.29 19.81 6.57
C LYS A 80 -4.60 19.03 6.49
N VAL A 81 -5.16 18.85 5.30
CA VAL A 81 -6.48 18.22 5.13
C VAL A 81 -6.40 16.98 4.24
N SER A 82 -5.98 17.15 2.99
CA SER A 82 -6.06 16.09 1.99
C SER A 82 -5.18 14.88 2.36
N ILE A 83 -3.88 15.13 2.56
CA ILE A 83 -2.93 14.06 2.92
C ILE A 83 -3.19 13.57 4.34
N GLU A 84 -3.54 14.47 5.26
CA GLU A 84 -3.72 14.13 6.67
C GLU A 84 -4.88 13.13 6.87
N LEU A 85 -6.04 13.39 6.29
CA LEU A 85 -7.20 12.51 6.42
C LEU A 85 -6.96 11.15 5.71
N THR A 86 -6.41 11.16 4.50
CA THR A 86 -6.17 9.92 3.75
C THR A 86 -5.09 9.07 4.40
N ALA A 87 -4.01 9.67 4.93
CA ALA A 87 -2.97 8.97 5.67
C ALA A 87 -3.53 8.29 6.93
N MET A 88 -4.38 8.97 7.72
CA MET A 88 -5.02 8.34 8.88
C MET A 88 -5.89 7.14 8.48
N THR A 89 -6.60 7.27 7.36
CA THR A 89 -7.48 6.22 6.82
C THR A 89 -6.67 5.01 6.35
N LEU A 90 -5.62 5.23 5.54
CA LEU A 90 -4.70 4.18 5.10
C LEU A 90 -4.01 3.49 6.28
N ALA A 91 -3.54 4.25 7.26
CA ALA A 91 -2.97 3.68 8.48
C ALA A 91 -3.96 2.79 9.23
N THR A 92 -5.26 3.07 9.19
CA THR A 92 -6.29 2.19 9.77
C THR A 92 -6.44 0.92 8.93
N LEU A 93 -6.52 1.05 7.61
CA LEU A 93 -6.69 -0.07 6.68
C LEU A 93 -5.48 -1.02 6.62
N PHE A 94 -4.28 -0.55 6.96
CA PHE A 94 -3.08 -1.39 7.08
C PHE A 94 -2.76 -1.82 8.51
N ASN A 95 -3.54 -1.37 9.50
CA ASN A 95 -3.19 -1.43 10.93
C ASN A 95 -1.76 -0.92 11.20
N TYR A 96 -1.43 0.22 10.60
CA TYR A 96 -0.17 0.94 10.77
C TYR A 96 -0.24 1.94 11.92
N PRO A 97 0.85 2.16 12.68
CA PRO A 97 0.85 3.15 13.75
C PRO A 97 0.46 4.54 13.24
N GLN A 98 -0.56 5.15 13.86
CA GLN A 98 -1.14 6.41 13.40
C GLN A 98 -0.09 7.53 13.42
N GLU A 99 0.78 7.55 14.42
CA GLU A 99 1.89 8.50 14.55
C GLU A 99 2.93 8.39 13.42
N ARG A 100 2.97 7.26 12.71
CA ARG A 100 3.85 7.00 11.56
C ARG A 100 3.12 7.04 10.22
N ARG A 101 1.83 7.39 10.18
CA ARG A 101 0.96 7.34 8.98
C ARG A 101 1.55 8.02 7.73
N ARG A 102 2.35 9.08 7.87
CA ARG A 102 2.96 9.80 6.74
C ARG A 102 4.09 9.02 6.05
N GLU A 103 4.58 7.94 6.64
CA GLU A 103 5.48 7.01 5.95
C GLU A 103 4.76 6.30 4.80
N LEU A 104 3.47 5.98 4.96
CA LEU A 104 2.65 5.39 3.90
C LEU A 104 2.52 6.33 2.70
N THR A 105 2.27 7.61 2.95
CA THR A 105 2.18 8.61 1.87
C THR A 105 3.53 8.83 1.19
N PHE A 106 4.62 8.84 1.96
CA PHE A 106 5.97 8.90 1.39
C PHE A 106 6.25 7.72 0.46
N TRP A 107 5.95 6.48 0.89
CA TRP A 107 6.14 5.32 0.03
C TRP A 107 5.24 5.36 -1.21
N SER A 108 3.99 5.80 -1.08
CA SER A 108 3.07 6.00 -2.22
C SER A 108 3.70 6.91 -3.27
N ASP A 109 4.15 8.10 -2.85
CA ASP A 109 4.72 9.09 -3.77
C ASP A 109 5.99 8.58 -4.46
N VAL A 110 6.85 7.85 -3.73
CA VAL A 110 8.07 7.24 -4.28
C VAL A 110 7.76 6.15 -5.30
N MET A 111 6.70 5.35 -5.09
CA MET A 111 6.32 4.30 -6.04
C MET A 111 5.82 4.89 -7.36
N THR A 112 5.10 6.01 -7.32
CA THR A 112 4.44 6.61 -8.49
C THR A 112 5.29 7.66 -9.21
N THR A 113 6.41 8.08 -8.65
CA THR A 113 7.23 9.19 -9.19
C THR A 113 8.63 8.74 -9.57
N ASP A 114 9.14 9.18 -10.72
CA ASP A 114 10.53 8.93 -11.10
C ASP A 114 11.50 9.83 -10.32
N PRO A 115 12.69 9.32 -9.95
CA PRO A 115 13.67 10.11 -9.20
C PRO A 115 14.23 11.25 -10.06
N GLY A 116 14.45 12.39 -9.43
CA GLY A 116 15.08 13.55 -10.10
C GLY A 116 15.11 14.80 -9.23
N PRO A 117 15.78 15.88 -9.69
CA PRO A 117 15.90 17.12 -8.93
C PRO A 117 14.54 17.68 -8.52
N GLY A 118 14.34 17.92 -7.21
CA GLY A 118 13.09 18.44 -6.66
C GLY A 118 11.92 17.45 -6.62
N GLN A 119 12.16 16.16 -6.92
CA GLN A 119 11.19 15.09 -6.68
C GLN A 119 11.32 14.56 -5.25
N VAL A 120 10.39 13.68 -4.84
CA VAL A 120 10.37 13.09 -3.49
C VAL A 120 11.67 12.35 -3.14
N VAL A 121 12.31 11.77 -4.15
CA VAL A 121 13.66 11.21 -4.09
C VAL A 121 14.43 11.68 -5.32
N GLU A 122 15.71 11.97 -5.17
CA GLU A 122 16.50 12.57 -6.26
C GLU A 122 17.25 11.51 -7.09
N THR A 123 17.60 10.39 -6.46
CA THR A 123 18.43 9.35 -7.07
C THR A 123 17.69 8.02 -7.19
N ARG A 124 18.18 7.19 -8.12
CA ARG A 124 17.66 5.82 -8.25
C ARG A 124 17.96 4.99 -7.01
N GLU A 125 19.10 5.23 -6.39
CA GLU A 125 19.55 4.57 -5.17
C GLU A 125 18.62 4.85 -3.99
N GLU A 126 18.17 6.10 -3.82
CA GLU A 126 17.18 6.49 -2.80
C GLU A 126 15.82 5.86 -3.07
N LYS A 127 15.34 5.89 -4.32
CA LYS A 127 14.09 5.21 -4.70
C LYS A 127 14.17 3.72 -4.38
N ASP A 128 15.25 3.06 -4.79
CA ASP A 128 15.46 1.64 -4.56
C ASP A 128 15.58 1.33 -3.05
N ALA A 129 16.09 2.25 -2.22
CA ALA A 129 16.14 2.13 -0.77
C ALA A 129 14.74 2.20 -0.14
N ALA A 130 13.96 3.24 -0.46
CA ALA A 130 12.60 3.38 0.01
C ALA A 130 11.71 2.20 -0.41
N GLN A 131 11.91 1.65 -1.61
CA GLN A 131 11.22 0.42 -2.05
C GLN A 131 11.59 -0.81 -1.22
N ARG A 132 12.85 -0.93 -0.78
CA ARG A 132 13.28 -2.01 0.13
C ARG A 132 12.67 -1.84 1.52
N ASP A 133 12.59 -0.60 2.01
CA ASP A 133 11.99 -0.30 3.31
C ASP A 133 10.49 -0.61 3.32
N PHE A 134 9.76 -0.23 2.26
CA PHE A 134 8.36 -0.60 2.09
C PHE A 134 8.17 -2.12 2.02
N LEU A 135 9.00 -2.82 1.24
CA LEU A 135 8.98 -4.29 1.17
C LEU A 135 9.18 -4.94 2.55
N ALA A 136 10.15 -4.45 3.33
CA ALA A 136 10.41 -4.95 4.67
C ALA A 136 9.23 -4.63 5.62
N MET A 137 8.61 -3.46 5.47
CA MET A 137 7.44 -3.05 6.25
C MET A 137 6.24 -3.95 5.96
N ILE A 138 5.88 -4.18 4.69
CA ILE A 138 4.77 -5.05 4.30
C ILE A 138 5.00 -6.49 4.76
N GLY A 139 6.20 -7.03 4.55
CA GLY A 139 6.53 -8.38 5.02
C GLY A 139 6.38 -8.53 6.53
N ARG A 140 6.86 -7.54 7.30
CA ARG A 140 6.70 -7.53 8.76
C ARG A 140 5.22 -7.46 9.17
N LEU A 141 4.42 -6.56 8.57
CA LEU A 141 3.00 -6.48 8.88
C LEU A 141 2.31 -7.80 8.55
N TYR A 142 2.55 -8.39 7.39
CA TYR A 142 1.96 -9.67 7.02
C TYR A 142 2.23 -10.77 8.06
N GLU A 143 3.49 -10.91 8.51
CA GLU A 143 3.89 -11.86 9.55
C GLU A 143 3.26 -11.55 10.91
N GLU A 144 3.35 -10.31 11.38
CA GLU A 144 2.79 -9.87 12.67
C GLU A 144 1.27 -10.03 12.72
N ARG A 145 0.58 -9.67 11.63
CA ARG A 145 -0.88 -9.78 11.54
C ARG A 145 -1.32 -11.23 11.43
N GLY A 146 -0.58 -12.10 10.74
CA GLY A 146 -0.86 -13.54 10.66
C GLY A 146 -0.63 -14.31 11.96
N ALA A 147 0.18 -13.76 12.88
CA ALA A 147 0.42 -14.32 14.21
C ALA A 147 -0.55 -13.79 15.29
N ALA A 148 -1.37 -12.78 14.96
CA ALA A 148 -2.32 -12.15 15.86
C ALA A 148 -3.76 -12.61 15.56
N GLU A 149 -4.71 -12.20 16.41
CA GLU A 149 -6.13 -12.43 16.11
C GLU A 149 -6.55 -11.72 14.81
N PRO A 150 -7.42 -12.34 13.99
CA PRO A 150 -7.92 -11.74 12.76
C PRO A 150 -8.55 -10.37 12.99
N ALA A 151 -8.28 -9.43 12.10
CA ALA A 151 -8.95 -8.15 12.06
C ALA A 151 -9.26 -7.74 10.61
N MET A 152 -10.04 -6.66 10.47
CA MET A 152 -10.55 -6.16 9.20
C MET A 152 -9.59 -5.22 8.47
N ASP A 153 -8.29 -5.34 8.71
CA ASP A 153 -7.23 -4.63 7.98
C ASP A 153 -6.71 -5.50 6.82
N PHE A 154 -6.18 -4.87 5.77
CA PHE A 154 -5.74 -5.55 4.55
C PHE A 154 -4.71 -6.63 4.82
N MET A 155 -3.75 -6.38 5.71
CA MET A 155 -2.66 -7.32 5.99
C MET A 155 -3.17 -8.52 6.80
N SER A 156 -4.06 -8.31 7.76
CA SER A 156 -4.67 -9.39 8.53
C SER A 156 -5.61 -10.25 7.69
N LEU A 157 -6.47 -9.64 6.86
CA LEU A 157 -7.33 -10.38 5.95
C LEU A 157 -6.51 -11.20 4.96
N MET A 158 -5.48 -10.60 4.37
CA MET A 158 -4.58 -11.31 3.47
C MET A 158 -3.87 -12.44 4.20
N ALA A 159 -3.30 -12.23 5.40
CA ALA A 159 -2.56 -13.26 6.13
C ALA A 159 -3.42 -14.44 6.59
N HIS A 160 -4.71 -14.24 6.84
CA HIS A 160 -5.64 -15.29 7.30
C HIS A 160 -6.48 -15.91 6.18
N SER A 161 -6.44 -15.36 4.96
CA SER A 161 -7.24 -15.86 3.85
C SER A 161 -6.73 -17.22 3.35
N PRO A 162 -7.60 -18.20 3.09
CA PRO A 162 -7.19 -19.42 2.42
C PRO A 162 -6.75 -19.16 0.96
N GLN A 163 -7.10 -18.02 0.37
CA GLN A 163 -6.79 -17.67 -1.01
C GLN A 163 -5.34 -17.22 -1.19
N SER A 164 -4.72 -16.69 -0.14
CA SER A 164 -3.36 -16.13 -0.13
C SER A 164 -2.30 -17.12 0.36
N LYS A 165 -2.70 -18.35 0.74
CA LYS A 165 -1.81 -19.37 1.32
C LYS A 165 -0.55 -19.63 0.47
N ASP A 166 -0.70 -19.58 -0.84
CA ASP A 166 0.37 -19.85 -1.80
C ASP A 166 0.94 -18.57 -2.45
N PHE A 167 0.57 -17.38 -1.93
CA PHE A 167 1.12 -16.13 -2.45
C PHE A 167 2.62 -16.04 -2.15
N THR A 168 3.35 -15.67 -3.18
CA THR A 168 4.78 -15.39 -3.07
C THR A 168 5.02 -14.04 -2.39
N PRO A 169 6.22 -13.80 -1.82
CA PRO A 169 6.56 -12.49 -1.29
C PRO A 169 6.45 -11.35 -2.31
N ALA A 170 6.66 -11.64 -3.61
CA ALA A 170 6.51 -10.65 -4.67
C ALA A 170 5.03 -10.26 -4.90
N GLU A 171 4.12 -11.21 -4.76
CA GLU A 171 2.68 -11.01 -4.86
C GLU A 171 2.12 -10.24 -3.66
N ILE A 172 2.52 -10.59 -2.43
CA ILE A 172 2.15 -9.84 -1.22
C ILE A 172 2.64 -8.39 -1.32
N TYR A 173 3.88 -8.20 -1.77
CA TYR A 173 4.42 -6.87 -2.03
C TYR A 173 3.65 -6.12 -3.12
N GLY A 174 3.33 -6.78 -4.24
CA GLY A 174 2.59 -6.16 -5.34
C GLY A 174 1.19 -5.72 -4.92
N ASP A 175 0.46 -6.57 -4.19
CA ASP A 175 -0.83 -6.21 -3.61
C ASP A 175 -0.68 -5.08 -2.59
N GLY A 176 0.33 -5.13 -1.73
CA GLY A 176 0.64 -4.07 -0.77
C GLY A 176 0.90 -2.72 -1.44
N VAL A 177 1.59 -2.69 -2.59
CA VAL A 177 1.81 -1.47 -3.38
C VAL A 177 0.51 -0.95 -3.97
N ILE A 178 -0.38 -1.83 -4.46
CA ILE A 178 -1.65 -1.41 -5.08
C ILE A 178 -2.68 -0.91 -4.05
N LEU A 179 -2.65 -1.46 -2.84
CA LEU A 179 -3.58 -1.09 -1.76
C LEU A 179 -3.18 0.20 -1.05
N LEU A 180 -1.93 0.66 -1.26
CA LEU A 180 -1.40 1.93 -0.76
C LEU A 180 -1.91 3.10 -1.59
#